data_AF-A0A5E5PN56-F1
#
_entry.id   AF-A0A5E5PN56-F1
#
_cell.length_a   1.000
_cell.length_b   1.000
_cell.length_c   1.000
_cell.angle_alpha   90.00
_cell.angle_beta   90.00
_cell.angle_gamma   90.00
#
_symmetry.space_group_name_H-M   'P 1'
#
loop_
_entity.id
_entity.type
_entity.pdbx_description
1 polymer ?
#
loop_
_entity_poly.entity_id
_entity_poly.type
_entity_poly.pdbx_seq_one_letter_code
_entity_poly.pdbx_strand_id
1 'polypeptide(L)'
;MCNLLNNPSNQPDEIRNLEYEYDLMDNVTQRQNHISGLSEGFTYDALDRLTQSSTTGKIDDVDYSYAVSYQYNINGNILNKADVGDYKYNNVNSTHPHTPNSITGLRINTSNQDRAYTYDANGNMTKNGNKSITWTSFNKPKKFTKGGDSTTFTYAPNRSRYQKVQTKSSDNTTITTQYFGKIYEKIKQN
;
A
#
# COMPACT_ATOMS: atom_id res chain seq x y z
N MET A 1 -9.45 32.92 -28.81
CA MET A 1 -9.00 34.11 -28.04
C MET A 1 -10.18 34.56 -27.18
N CYS A 2 -10.13 34.33 -25.87
CA CYS A 2 -11.06 34.94 -24.93
C CYS A 2 -10.24 35.68 -23.89
N ASN A 3 -10.48 36.99 -23.80
CA ASN A 3 -9.70 37.95 -23.04
C ASN A 3 -9.95 37.83 -21.53
N LEU A 4 -8.88 38.09 -20.79
CA LEU A 4 -8.78 38.26 -19.35
C LEU A 4 -9.66 39.41 -18.83
N LEU A 5 -10.29 39.21 -17.69
CA LEU A 5 -10.53 40.26 -16.70
C LEU A 5 -10.00 39.76 -15.35
N ASN A 6 -8.89 40.34 -14.92
CA ASN A 6 -8.28 40.12 -13.61
C ASN A 6 -9.17 40.69 -12.51
N ASN A 7 -9.41 39.89 -11.46
CA ASN A 7 -9.86 40.38 -10.16
C ASN A 7 -8.87 39.89 -9.08
N PRO A 8 -8.01 40.76 -8.51
CA PRO A 8 -7.00 40.37 -7.54
C PRO A 8 -7.53 40.63 -6.12
N SER A 9 -8.08 39.62 -5.43
CA SER A 9 -8.18 39.57 -3.93
C SER A 9 -9.15 38.52 -3.35
N ASN A 10 -9.46 37.40 -4.02
CA ASN A 10 -10.22 36.31 -3.37
C ASN A 10 -10.18 34.98 -4.14
N GLN A 11 -9.00 34.58 -4.62
CA GLN A 11 -8.81 33.16 -4.96
C GLN A 11 -8.38 32.46 -3.67
N PRO A 12 -9.07 31.41 -3.21
CA PRO A 12 -8.52 30.60 -2.13
C PRO A 12 -7.13 30.14 -2.57
N ASP A 13 -6.14 30.25 -1.68
CA ASP A 13 -4.80 29.75 -1.97
C ASP A 13 -4.93 28.31 -2.45
N GLU A 14 -4.59 28.06 -3.72
CA GLU A 14 -4.70 26.74 -4.31
C GLU A 14 -3.67 25.85 -3.61
N ILE A 15 -4.14 24.99 -2.70
CA ILE A 15 -3.26 24.09 -1.95
C ILE A 15 -2.80 22.88 -2.79
N ARG A 16 -3.37 22.69 -3.98
CA ARG A 16 -3.05 21.60 -4.91
C ARG A 16 -3.56 21.88 -6.32
N ASN A 17 -2.69 21.72 -7.31
CA ASN A 17 -3.02 21.82 -8.73
C ASN A 17 -2.38 20.64 -9.48
N LEU A 18 -3.18 19.65 -9.91
CA LEU A 18 -2.66 18.42 -10.52
C LEU A 18 -2.93 18.38 -12.02
N GLU A 19 -1.87 18.16 -12.79
CA GLU A 19 -1.92 17.85 -14.22
C GLU A 19 -1.49 16.40 -14.47
N TYR A 20 -2.10 15.76 -15.47
CA TYR A 20 -1.87 14.36 -15.82
C TYR A 20 -1.60 14.23 -17.31
N GLU A 21 -0.58 13.46 -17.66
CA GLU A 21 -0.33 13.01 -19.03
C GLU A 21 -0.60 11.51 -19.15
N TYR A 22 -0.97 11.08 -20.36
CA TYR A 22 -1.36 9.71 -20.65
C TYR A 22 -0.69 9.20 -21.93
N ASP A 23 -0.46 7.89 -22.01
CA ASP A 23 -0.12 7.21 -23.26
C ASP A 23 -1.38 6.89 -24.09
N LEU A 24 -1.22 6.19 -25.23
CA LEU A 24 -2.33 5.82 -26.12
C LEU A 24 -3.27 4.74 -25.53
N MET A 25 -2.88 4.11 -24.42
CA MET A 25 -3.65 3.10 -23.70
C MET A 25 -4.32 3.69 -22.44
N ASP A 26 -4.29 5.02 -22.28
CA ASP A 26 -4.78 5.77 -21.11
C ASP A 26 -4.05 5.44 -19.80
N ASN A 27 -2.82 4.91 -19.88
CA ASN A 27 -1.96 4.82 -18.70
C ASN A 27 -1.41 6.20 -18.35
N VAL A 28 -1.45 6.58 -17.08
CA VAL A 28 -0.87 7.85 -16.60
C VAL A 28 0.65 7.79 -16.73
N THR A 29 1.25 8.56 -17.62
CA THR A 29 2.71 8.61 -17.80
C THR A 29 3.37 9.69 -16.93
N GLN A 30 2.61 10.72 -16.56
CA GLN A 30 3.08 11.80 -15.71
C GLN A 30 1.97 12.32 -14.79
N ARG A 31 2.33 12.71 -13.57
CA ARG A 31 1.51 13.55 -12.70
C ARG A 31 2.35 14.71 -12.18
N GLN A 32 1.94 15.94 -12.46
CA GLN A 32 2.62 17.14 -11.97
C GLN A 32 1.74 17.87 -10.96
N ASN A 33 2.33 18.32 -9.84
CA ASN A 33 1.69 19.26 -8.93
C ASN A 33 2.30 20.66 -9.12
N HIS A 34 1.57 21.57 -9.77
CA HIS A 34 2.04 22.93 -10.07
C HIS A 34 2.20 23.81 -8.83
N ILE A 35 1.57 23.44 -7.70
CA ILE A 35 1.74 24.16 -6.43
C ILE A 35 3.02 23.74 -5.71
N SER A 36 3.31 22.44 -5.67
CA SER A 36 4.50 21.95 -4.96
C SER A 36 5.74 21.83 -5.85
N GLY A 37 5.61 21.97 -7.16
CA GLY A 37 6.70 21.76 -8.13
C GLY A 37 7.19 20.31 -8.25
N LEU A 38 6.46 19.35 -7.68
CA LEU A 38 6.79 17.92 -7.82
C LEU A 38 6.23 17.37 -9.12
N SER A 39 7.04 16.54 -9.78
CA SER A 39 6.63 15.75 -10.94
C SER A 39 6.85 14.27 -10.64
N GLU A 40 5.85 13.46 -10.95
CA GLU A 40 5.93 12.00 -10.92
C GLU A 40 5.88 11.45 -12.34
N GLY A 41 6.75 10.50 -12.63
CA GLY A 41 6.82 9.81 -13.92
C GLY A 41 6.52 8.33 -13.76
N PHE A 42 5.85 7.74 -14.75
CA PHE A 42 5.46 6.34 -14.75
C PHE A 42 5.74 5.71 -16.12
N THR A 43 6.27 4.49 -16.12
CA THR A 43 6.48 3.70 -17.35
C THR A 43 5.83 2.34 -17.21
N TYR A 44 5.44 1.76 -18.33
CA TYR A 44 4.66 0.52 -18.39
C TYR A 44 5.29 -0.46 -19.38
N ASP A 45 5.09 -1.75 -19.14
CA ASP A 45 5.32 -2.76 -20.17
C ASP A 45 4.13 -2.89 -21.13
N ALA A 46 4.26 -3.75 -22.14
CA ALA A 46 3.23 -3.96 -23.15
C ALA A 46 1.92 -4.60 -22.62
N LEU A 47 1.85 -4.96 -21.34
CA LEU A 47 0.66 -5.47 -20.65
C LEU A 47 0.10 -4.45 -19.65
N ASP A 48 0.44 -3.17 -19.81
CA ASP A 48 0.03 -2.05 -18.96
C ASP A 48 0.44 -2.20 -17.49
N ARG A 49 1.52 -2.95 -17.22
CA ARG A 49 2.06 -3.11 -15.85
C ARG A 49 3.16 -2.08 -15.61
N LEU A 50 3.06 -1.36 -14.50
CA LEU A 50 4.02 -0.34 -14.08
C LEU A 50 5.43 -0.92 -13.93
N THR A 51 6.38 -0.52 -14.76
CA THR A 51 7.80 -0.93 -14.71
C THR A 51 8.69 0.04 -13.97
N GLN A 52 8.29 1.31 -13.88
CA GLN A 52 9.00 2.32 -13.09
C GLN A 52 8.03 3.39 -12.59
N SER A 53 8.22 3.85 -11.36
CA SER A 53 7.69 5.12 -10.86
C SER A 53 8.82 6.00 -10.38
N SER A 54 8.79 7.29 -10.67
CA SER A 54 9.76 8.27 -10.16
C SER A 54 9.07 9.50 -9.59
N THR A 55 9.76 10.20 -8.68
CA THR A 55 9.38 11.52 -8.18
C THR A 55 10.59 12.42 -8.25
N THR A 56 10.44 13.57 -8.89
CA THR A 56 11.44 14.62 -8.99
C THR A 56 10.85 15.98 -8.62
N GLY A 57 11.70 16.93 -8.28
CA GLY A 57 11.31 18.31 -7.98
C GLY A 57 11.97 18.83 -6.72
N LYS A 58 11.51 19.98 -6.24
CA LYS A 58 12.12 20.67 -5.11
C LYS A 58 11.05 21.35 -4.26
N ILE A 59 11.03 21.08 -2.96
CA ILE A 59 10.15 21.75 -1.98
C ILE A 59 11.04 22.30 -0.86
N ASP A 60 10.88 23.58 -0.51
CA ASP A 60 11.58 24.22 0.62
C ASP A 60 13.10 23.96 0.63
N ASP A 61 13.74 24.12 -0.52
CA ASP A 61 15.16 23.84 -0.73
C ASP A 61 15.62 22.37 -0.59
N VAL A 62 14.69 21.43 -0.49
CA VAL A 62 14.95 19.98 -0.49
C VAL A 62 14.70 19.40 -1.88
N ASP A 63 15.76 18.84 -2.47
CA ASP A 63 15.67 18.12 -3.75
C ASP A 63 15.06 16.73 -3.56
N TYR A 64 14.07 16.41 -4.39
CA TYR A 64 13.48 15.09 -4.51
C TYR A 64 13.99 14.47 -5.80
N SER A 65 14.58 13.28 -5.67
CA SER A 65 14.98 12.44 -6.80
C SER A 65 14.92 10.99 -6.36
N TYR A 66 13.78 10.36 -6.60
CA TYR A 66 13.51 8.99 -6.19
C TYR A 66 12.91 8.21 -7.35
N ALA A 67 13.35 6.97 -7.52
CA ALA A 67 12.79 6.06 -8.52
C ALA A 67 12.70 4.65 -7.96
N VAL A 68 11.64 3.95 -8.36
CA VAL A 68 11.40 2.54 -8.05
C VAL A 68 11.18 1.82 -9.36
N SER A 69 11.96 0.78 -9.62
CA SER A 69 11.72 -0.14 -10.72
C SER A 69 11.01 -1.41 -10.24
N TYR A 70 10.26 -2.00 -11.17
CA TYR A 70 9.46 -3.21 -10.98
C TYR A 70 9.81 -4.18 -12.10
N GLN A 71 9.95 -5.45 -11.76
CA GLN A 71 10.19 -6.51 -12.72
C GLN A 71 9.13 -7.58 -12.54
N TYR A 72 8.61 -8.12 -13.64
CA TYR A 72 7.53 -9.09 -13.64
C TYR A 72 7.91 -10.32 -14.47
N ASN A 73 7.37 -11.45 -14.07
CA ASN A 73 7.29 -12.63 -14.90
C ASN A 73 6.15 -12.45 -15.92
N ILE A 74 6.17 -13.21 -17.01
CA ILE A 74 5.12 -13.20 -18.04
C ILE A 74 3.74 -13.55 -17.45
N ASN A 75 3.69 -14.35 -16.40
CA ASN A 75 2.45 -14.75 -15.73
C ASN A 75 1.87 -13.69 -14.75
N GLY A 76 2.49 -12.50 -14.65
CA GLY A 76 2.02 -11.43 -13.77
C GLY A 76 2.67 -11.39 -12.38
N ASN A 77 3.38 -12.43 -11.96
CA ASN A 77 4.08 -12.43 -10.68
C ASN A 77 5.20 -11.35 -10.68
N ILE A 78 5.24 -10.50 -9.66
CA ILE A 78 6.38 -9.58 -9.45
C ILE A 78 7.62 -10.43 -9.17
N LEU A 79 8.72 -10.22 -9.90
CA LEU A 79 10.03 -10.83 -9.65
C LEU A 79 10.87 -9.99 -8.68
N ASN A 80 10.84 -8.67 -8.85
CA ASN A 80 11.58 -7.73 -8.02
C ASN A 80 10.84 -6.39 -7.94
N LYS A 81 10.96 -5.72 -6.79
CA LYS A 81 10.66 -4.28 -6.65
C LYS A 81 11.86 -3.64 -5.96
N ALA A 82 12.47 -2.63 -6.59
CA ALA A 82 13.84 -2.19 -6.26
C ALA A 82 14.05 -1.71 -4.81
N ASP A 83 13.04 -1.09 -4.20
CA ASP A 83 13.03 -0.60 -2.81
C ASP A 83 12.51 -1.64 -1.80
N VAL A 84 12.03 -2.78 -2.29
CA VAL A 84 11.59 -3.91 -1.47
C VAL A 84 12.62 -5.03 -1.56
N GLY A 85 12.66 -5.78 -2.66
CA GLY A 85 13.53 -6.95 -2.84
C GLY A 85 13.00 -7.92 -3.90
N ASP A 86 13.58 -9.11 -3.92
CA ASP A 86 13.25 -10.20 -4.85
C ASP A 86 12.14 -11.07 -4.30
N TYR A 87 11.08 -11.27 -5.09
CA TYR A 87 9.94 -12.11 -4.72
C TYR A 87 10.17 -13.54 -5.21
N LYS A 88 9.86 -14.50 -4.34
CA LYS A 88 9.88 -15.94 -4.67
C LYS A 88 8.47 -16.51 -4.53
N TYR A 89 8.17 -17.49 -5.36
CA TYR A 89 6.87 -18.14 -5.45
C TYR A 89 7.06 -19.66 -5.41
N ASN A 90 5.97 -20.38 -5.14
CA ASN A 90 5.96 -21.82 -5.25
C ASN A 90 6.10 -22.24 -6.72
N ASN A 91 6.48 -23.50 -6.95
CA ASN A 91 6.50 -24.07 -8.30
C ASN A 91 5.08 -24.03 -8.91
N VAL A 92 4.98 -23.91 -10.22
CA VAL A 92 3.72 -23.74 -10.96
C VAL A 92 2.70 -24.85 -10.70
N ASN A 93 3.16 -26.06 -10.35
CA ASN A 93 2.31 -27.22 -10.06
C ASN A 93 2.06 -27.43 -8.55
N SER A 94 2.53 -26.52 -7.70
CA SER A 94 2.30 -26.57 -6.25
C SER A 94 1.04 -25.83 -5.85
N THR A 95 0.58 -26.02 -4.61
CA THR A 95 -0.50 -25.19 -4.06
C THR A 95 -0.08 -23.73 -4.01
N HIS A 96 -0.99 -22.84 -4.38
CA HIS A 96 -0.80 -21.39 -4.35
C HIS A 96 0.43 -20.91 -5.17
N PRO A 97 0.56 -21.26 -6.46
CA PRO A 97 1.74 -20.91 -7.28
C PRO A 97 1.90 -19.40 -7.53
N HIS A 98 0.83 -18.63 -7.27
CA HIS A 98 0.81 -17.17 -7.42
C HIS A 98 0.91 -16.43 -6.08
N THR A 99 1.02 -17.14 -4.96
CA THR A 99 1.29 -16.47 -3.68
C THR A 99 2.80 -16.39 -3.46
N PRO A 100 3.34 -15.20 -3.16
CA PRO A 100 4.76 -15.09 -2.84
C PRO A 100 5.02 -15.84 -1.53
N ASN A 101 5.98 -16.76 -1.54
CA ASN A 101 6.38 -17.52 -0.35
C ASN A 101 7.55 -16.87 0.40
N SER A 102 8.31 -16.00 -0.26
CA SER A 102 9.30 -15.16 0.40
C SER A 102 9.62 -13.89 -0.38
N ILE A 103 10.21 -12.92 0.32
CA ILE A 103 10.96 -11.81 -0.28
C ILE A 103 12.38 -11.83 0.30
N THR A 104 13.37 -11.85 -0.58
CA THR A 104 14.80 -11.86 -0.24
C THR A 104 15.51 -10.60 -0.74
N GLY A 105 16.73 -10.35 -0.27
CA GLY A 105 17.52 -9.21 -0.76
C GLY A 105 16.93 -7.87 -0.34
N LEU A 106 16.25 -7.85 0.82
CA LEU A 106 15.52 -6.71 1.32
C LEU A 106 16.43 -5.47 1.51
N ARG A 107 15.97 -4.31 1.03
CA ARG A 107 16.73 -3.05 1.06
C ARG A 107 16.56 -2.28 2.37
N ILE A 108 17.39 -1.25 2.59
CA ILE A 108 17.52 -0.46 3.83
C ILE A 108 16.18 -0.06 4.45
N ASN A 109 15.16 0.23 3.63
CA ASN A 109 13.83 0.65 4.07
C ASN A 109 12.92 -0.51 4.56
N THR A 110 13.41 -1.76 4.59
CA THR A 110 12.61 -2.96 4.85
C THR A 110 13.12 -3.83 6.00
N SER A 111 13.87 -3.22 6.91
CA SER A 111 14.58 -3.84 8.05
C SER A 111 15.71 -4.80 7.70
N ASN A 112 16.08 -4.94 6.42
CA ASN A 112 17.14 -5.84 5.93
C ASN A 112 17.03 -7.31 6.41
N GLN A 113 15.80 -7.81 6.63
CA GLN A 113 15.58 -9.17 7.13
C GLN A 113 14.60 -9.89 6.21
N ASP A 114 15.09 -10.87 5.46
CA ASP A 114 14.30 -11.71 4.55
C ASP A 114 12.98 -12.16 5.18
N ARG A 115 11.92 -12.14 4.38
CA ARG A 115 10.56 -12.42 4.86
C ARG A 115 10.06 -13.69 4.22
N ALA A 116 9.57 -14.61 5.05
CA ALA A 116 8.82 -15.78 4.61
C ALA A 116 7.32 -15.58 4.85
N TYR A 117 6.51 -16.15 3.97
CA TYR A 117 5.06 -16.16 4.03
C TYR A 117 4.54 -17.58 4.01
N THR A 118 3.45 -17.81 4.74
CA THR A 118 2.71 -19.07 4.68
C THR A 118 1.23 -18.76 4.53
N TYR A 119 0.49 -19.72 3.99
CA TYR A 119 -0.91 -19.56 3.61
C TYR A 119 -1.71 -20.77 4.09
N ASP A 120 -2.99 -20.56 4.38
CA ASP A 120 -3.93 -21.66 4.54
C ASP A 120 -4.37 -22.23 3.18
N ALA A 121 -5.18 -23.29 3.18
CA ALA A 121 -5.66 -23.93 1.95
C ALA A 121 -6.47 -22.97 1.05
N ASN A 122 -7.14 -21.96 1.63
CA ASN A 122 -7.93 -20.96 0.89
C ASN A 122 -7.05 -19.83 0.31
N GLY A 123 -5.73 -19.86 0.53
CA GLY A 123 -4.81 -18.84 0.06
C GLY A 123 -4.76 -17.60 0.97
N ASN A 124 -5.32 -17.66 2.18
CA ASN A 124 -5.18 -16.58 3.13
C ASN A 124 -3.81 -16.65 3.80
N MET A 125 -3.07 -15.53 3.82
CA MET A 125 -1.76 -15.48 4.49
C MET A 125 -1.92 -15.71 6.00
N THR A 126 -1.19 -16.68 6.57
CA THR A 126 -1.20 -17.03 8.00
C THR A 126 0.07 -16.60 8.73
N LYS A 127 1.18 -16.41 8.00
CA LYS A 127 2.43 -15.82 8.51
C LYS A 127 3.02 -14.79 7.56
N ASN A 128 3.61 -13.75 8.13
CA ASN A 128 4.46 -12.76 7.47
C ASN A 128 5.65 -12.48 8.38
N GLY A 129 6.74 -13.23 8.20
CA GLY A 129 7.85 -13.26 9.14
C GLY A 129 7.38 -13.58 10.56
N ASN A 130 7.66 -12.69 11.51
CA ASN A 130 7.24 -12.85 12.91
C ASN A 130 5.77 -12.43 13.19
N LYS A 131 4.99 -12.07 12.17
CA LYS A 131 3.57 -11.77 12.30
C LYS A 131 2.73 -13.01 12.02
N SER A 132 1.73 -13.27 12.86
CA SER A 132 0.73 -14.32 12.60
C SER A 132 -0.63 -13.70 12.30
N ILE A 133 -1.38 -14.35 11.43
CA ILE A 133 -2.71 -13.92 11.01
C ILE A 133 -3.67 -15.10 11.15
N THR A 134 -4.80 -14.87 11.79
CA THR A 134 -5.91 -15.84 11.87
C THR A 134 -7.11 -15.28 11.13
N TRP A 135 -7.94 -16.18 10.60
CA TRP A 135 -9.06 -15.85 9.72
C TRP A 135 -10.38 -16.34 10.29
N THR A 136 -11.47 -15.67 9.94
CA THR A 136 -12.82 -16.14 10.22
C THR A 136 -13.20 -17.26 9.24
N SER A 137 -14.26 -18.03 9.55
CA SER A 137 -14.80 -19.06 8.65
C SER A 137 -15.31 -18.52 7.31
N PHE A 138 -15.46 -17.19 7.18
CA PHE A 138 -15.87 -16.50 5.96
C PHE A 138 -14.73 -15.67 5.33
N ASN A 139 -13.47 -16.11 5.53
CA ASN A 139 -12.26 -15.57 4.91
C ASN A 139 -12.07 -14.05 5.12
N LYS A 140 -12.30 -13.56 6.35
CA LYS A 140 -11.88 -12.21 6.75
C LYS A 140 -10.82 -12.27 7.85
N PRO A 141 -9.87 -11.31 7.93
CA PRO A 141 -8.87 -11.31 8.98
C PRO A 141 -9.53 -11.19 10.35
N LYS A 142 -9.20 -12.10 11.26
CA LYS A 142 -9.73 -12.14 12.64
C LYS A 142 -8.75 -11.51 13.63
N LYS A 143 -7.48 -11.90 13.59
CA LYS A 143 -6.46 -11.40 14.50
C LYS A 143 -5.08 -11.41 13.85
N PHE A 144 -4.36 -10.31 14.03
CA PHE A 144 -2.93 -10.17 13.76
C PHE A 144 -2.18 -10.17 15.09
N THR A 145 -1.05 -10.85 15.16
CA THR A 145 -0.13 -10.81 16.31
C THR A 145 1.30 -10.58 15.87
N LYS A 146 2.06 -9.79 16.64
CA LYS A 146 3.51 -9.60 16.47
C LYS A 146 4.14 -9.40 17.84
N GLY A 147 4.89 -10.39 18.32
CA GLY A 147 5.35 -10.38 19.73
C GLY A 147 4.13 -10.34 20.67
N GLY A 148 4.15 -9.44 21.66
CA GLY A 148 3.03 -9.21 22.57
C GLY A 148 1.89 -8.36 21.98
N ASP A 149 2.11 -7.69 20.84
CA ASP A 149 1.12 -6.79 20.26
C ASP A 149 0.08 -7.55 19.44
N SER A 150 -1.15 -7.04 19.40
CA SER A 150 -2.20 -7.64 18.59
C SER A 150 -3.17 -6.62 17.99
N THR A 151 -3.82 -7.01 16.90
CA THR A 151 -4.98 -6.32 16.33
C THR A 151 -6.06 -7.34 16.03
N THR A 152 -7.22 -7.21 16.66
CA THR A 152 -8.36 -8.12 16.51
C THR A 152 -9.53 -7.40 15.84
N PHE A 153 -10.21 -8.09 14.93
CA PHE A 153 -11.38 -7.58 14.23
C PHE A 153 -12.63 -8.40 14.57
N THR A 154 -13.75 -7.70 14.77
CA THR A 154 -15.06 -8.31 14.97
C THR A 154 -16.04 -7.82 13.91
N TYR A 155 -16.88 -8.73 13.46
CA TYR A 155 -17.76 -8.54 12.31
C TYR A 155 -19.22 -8.76 12.69
N ALA A 156 -20.11 -7.96 12.13
CA ALA A 156 -21.54 -8.10 12.28
C ALA A 156 -22.05 -9.28 11.41
N PRO A 157 -23.33 -9.71 11.54
CA PRO A 157 -23.88 -10.81 10.75
C PRO A 157 -23.77 -10.61 9.23
N ASN A 158 -23.84 -9.35 8.76
CA ASN A 158 -23.61 -8.98 7.36
C ASN A 158 -22.13 -8.98 6.94
N ARG A 159 -21.22 -9.46 7.80
CA ARG A 159 -19.76 -9.52 7.62
C ARG A 159 -19.06 -8.17 7.49
N SER A 160 -19.75 -7.07 7.82
CA SER A 160 -19.12 -5.75 7.96
C SER A 160 -18.30 -5.70 9.26
N ARG A 161 -17.13 -5.07 9.21
CA ARG A 161 -16.29 -4.87 10.41
C ARG A 161 -16.94 -3.78 11.27
N TYR A 162 -17.30 -4.09 12.51
CA TYR A 162 -17.83 -3.09 13.45
C TYR A 162 -16.89 -2.81 14.61
N GLN A 163 -15.86 -3.63 14.83
CA GLN A 163 -14.88 -3.39 15.90
C GLN A 163 -13.46 -3.75 15.46
N LYS A 164 -12.51 -2.91 15.88
CA LYS A 164 -11.06 -3.15 15.86
C LYS A 164 -10.53 -2.93 17.28
N VAL A 165 -9.83 -3.91 17.84
CA VAL A 165 -9.13 -3.80 19.12
C VAL A 165 -7.64 -3.95 18.87
N GLN A 166 -6.84 -2.97 19.27
CA GLN A 166 -5.39 -3.00 19.18
C GLN A 166 -4.82 -3.06 20.60
N THR A 167 -3.92 -4.00 20.86
CA THR A 167 -3.20 -4.10 22.14
C THR A 167 -1.72 -3.89 21.88
N LYS A 168 -1.10 -2.99 22.65
CA LYS A 168 0.35 -2.83 22.74
C LYS A 168 0.81 -3.37 24.09
N SER A 169 1.63 -4.41 24.06
CA SER A 169 2.04 -5.06 25.30
C SER A 169 3.07 -4.25 26.07
N SER A 170 3.86 -3.41 25.39
CA SER A 170 4.96 -2.66 26.00
C SER A 170 4.50 -1.61 27.02
N ASP A 171 3.33 -1.02 26.81
CA ASP A 171 2.75 0.04 27.62
C ASP A 171 1.36 -0.34 28.16
N ASN A 172 0.97 -1.61 28.02
CA ASN A 172 -0.34 -2.14 28.38
C ASN A 172 -1.53 -1.36 27.76
N THR A 173 -1.31 -0.69 26.62
CA THR A 173 -2.34 0.12 25.96
C THR A 173 -3.29 -0.76 25.16
N THR A 174 -4.58 -0.53 25.32
CA THR A 174 -5.63 -1.08 24.46
C THR A 174 -6.46 0.03 23.82
N ILE A 175 -6.47 0.07 22.49
CA ILE A 175 -7.30 0.98 21.71
C ILE A 175 -8.44 0.18 21.08
N THR A 176 -9.67 0.54 21.42
CA THR A 176 -10.88 -0.01 20.79
C THR A 176 -11.50 1.03 19.88
N THR A 177 -11.61 0.71 18.59
CA THR A 177 -12.38 1.47 17.61
C THR A 177 -13.67 0.72 17.28
N GLN A 178 -14.81 1.36 17.49
CA GLN A 178 -16.12 0.86 17.09
C GLN A 178 -16.65 1.65 15.90
N TYR A 179 -17.10 0.96 14.87
CA TYR A 179 -17.64 1.54 13.64
C TYR A 179 -19.16 1.41 13.63
N PHE A 180 -19.85 2.54 13.51
CA PHE A 180 -21.30 2.61 13.43
C PHE A 180 -21.68 3.02 12.01
N GLY A 181 -21.81 2.01 11.14
CA GLY A 181 -21.99 2.23 9.70
C GLY A 181 -20.77 2.91 9.07
N LYS A 182 -21.01 3.84 8.13
CA LYS A 182 -19.95 4.66 7.49
C LYS A 182 -19.91 6.10 8.02
N ILE A 183 -20.71 6.42 9.04
CA ILE A 183 -20.98 7.79 9.48
C ILE A 183 -20.21 8.19 10.74
N TYR A 184 -19.82 7.21 11.56
CA TYR A 184 -19.25 7.49 12.86
C TYR A 184 -18.33 6.36 13.33
N GLU A 185 -17.22 6.75 13.96
CA GLU A 185 -16.35 5.85 14.70
C GLU A 185 -16.14 6.37 16.13
N LYS A 186 -16.17 5.47 17.11
CA LYS A 186 -15.83 5.76 18.50
C LYS A 186 -14.50 5.12 18.85
N ILE A 187 -13.57 5.91 19.38
CA ILE A 187 -12.26 5.45 19.83
C ILE A 187 -12.19 5.55 21.35
N LYS A 188 -11.79 4.46 22.01
CA LYS A 188 -11.52 4.43 23.44
C LYS A 188 -10.13 3.83 23.68
N GLN A 189 -9.34 4.50 24.50
CA GLN A 189 -8.10 3.98 25.06
C GLN A 189 -8.29 3.75 26.57
N ASN A 190 -7.72 2.67 27.11
CA ASN A 190 -7.60 2.46 28.56
C ASN A 190 -6.25 2.92 29.08
#